data_AF-A0A4Y1ZK12-F1
#
_entry.id   AF-A0A4Y1ZK12-F1
#
_cell.length_a   1.000
_cell.length_b   1.000
_cell.length_c   1.000
_cell.angle_alpha   90.00
_cell.angle_beta   90.00
_cell.angle_gamma   90.00
#
_symmetry.space_group_name_H-M   'P 1'
#
loop_
_entity.id
_entity.type
_entity.pdbx_description
1 polymer ?
#
loop_
_entity_poly.entity_id
_entity_poly.type
_entity_poly.pdbx_seq_one_letter_code
_entity_poly.pdbx_strand_id
1 'polypeptide(L)'
;MLVVGIILALSLPVAYIRNGVTRKNMFKGVFIGMSCMVGALSIVVQILYGLTIWIFGNAFGQSNDLSQIYHNQFLALLLIFFLLCVIYFAIGWLIGLAFSRYGFFPGMFSIALSIVLVGLSEFFWNSYMKLPRQLDLLMRWLTDTQILFVTGLVGSVAILVLLIVLLRVIAGRMPIKP
;
A
#
# COMPACT_ATOMS: atom_id res chain seq x y z
N MET A 1 3.70 5.70 -3.63
CA MET A 1 4.59 5.45 -2.47
C MET A 1 5.59 4.31 -2.63
N LEU A 2 5.44 3.44 -3.64
CA LEU A 2 6.34 2.30 -3.85
C LEU A 2 7.80 2.72 -4.08
N VAL A 3 8.06 3.66 -4.99
CA VAL A 3 9.42 4.16 -5.27
C VAL A 3 10.08 4.76 -4.03
N VAL A 4 9.32 5.56 -3.26
CA VAL A 4 9.79 6.11 -1.98
C VAL A 4 10.18 5.00 -1.01
N GLY A 5 9.37 3.94 -0.92
CA GLY A 5 9.68 2.76 -0.12
C GLY A 5 11.00 2.10 -0.53
N ILE A 6 11.25 1.92 -1.83
CA ILE A 6 12.49 1.32 -2.35
C ILE A 6 13.71 2.18 -1.97
N ILE A 7 13.66 3.49 -2.20
CA ILE A 7 14.79 4.39 -1.96
C ILE A 7 15.11 4.45 -0.46
N LEU A 8 14.10 4.62 0.39
CA LEU A 8 14.26 4.70 1.84
C LEU A 8 14.77 3.39 2.44
N ALA A 9 14.45 2.24 1.84
CA ALA A 9 14.97 0.95 2.24
C ALA A 9 16.49 0.83 2.10
N LEU A 10 17.07 1.54 1.13
CA LEU A 10 18.50 1.45 0.82
C LEU A 10 19.30 2.49 1.61
N SER A 11 18.77 3.69 1.77
CA SER A 11 19.48 4.81 2.41
C SER A 11 19.36 4.81 3.93
N LEU A 12 18.17 4.57 4.48
CA LEU A 12 17.92 4.75 5.91
C LEU A 12 18.65 3.72 6.78
N PRO A 13 18.70 2.41 6.47
CA PRO A 13 19.39 1.47 7.35
C PRO A 13 20.87 1.83 7.51
N VAL A 14 21.53 2.24 6.43
CA VAL A 14 22.94 2.59 6.44
C VAL A 14 23.17 3.87 7.26
N ALA A 15 22.37 4.91 7.05
CA ALA A 15 22.49 6.17 7.76
C ALA A 15 22.21 6.02 9.27
N TYR A 16 21.15 5.30 9.65
CA TYR A 16 20.74 5.16 11.05
C TYR A 16 21.66 4.23 11.84
N ILE A 17 22.18 3.15 11.22
CA ILE A 17 23.13 2.25 11.88
C ILE A 17 24.47 2.97 12.12
N ARG A 18 24.93 3.80 11.18
CA ARG A 18 26.14 4.63 11.37
C ARG A 18 26.00 5.63 12.52
N ASN A 19 24.78 6.12 12.77
CA ASN A 19 24.48 7.02 13.88
C ASN A 19 24.17 6.29 15.21
N GLY A 20 24.42 4.98 15.30
CA GLY A 20 24.28 4.21 16.54
C GLY A 20 22.83 3.82 16.92
N VAL A 21 21.86 3.98 16.02
CA VAL A 21 20.45 3.66 16.29
C VAL A 21 20.21 2.15 16.21
N THR A 22 19.51 1.59 17.20
CA THR A 22 19.18 0.15 17.21
C THR A 22 18.17 -0.19 16.11
N ARG A 23 18.35 -1.36 15.47
CA ARG A 23 17.52 -1.82 14.33
C ARG A 23 16.02 -1.85 14.61
N LYS A 24 15.64 -2.20 15.85
CA LYS A 24 14.24 -2.26 16.29
C LYS A 24 13.61 -0.87 16.34
N ASN A 25 14.37 0.13 16.81
CA ASN A 25 13.90 1.51 16.91
C ASN A 25 13.80 2.16 15.53
N MET A 26 14.76 1.87 14.65
CA MET A 26 14.71 2.31 13.25
C MET A 26 13.45 1.80 12.55
N PHE A 27 13.16 0.49 12.62
CA PHE A 27 12.00 -0.09 11.96
C PHE A 27 10.68 0.56 12.43
N LYS A 28 10.51 0.71 13.74
CA LYS A 28 9.34 1.39 14.32
C LYS A 28 9.26 2.85 13.88
N GLY A 29 10.36 3.59 13.93
CA GLY A 29 10.42 5.00 13.55
C GLY A 29 10.05 5.23 12.09
N VAL A 30 10.57 4.42 11.17
CA VAL A 30 10.24 4.55 9.74
C VAL A 30 8.78 4.21 9.46
N PHE A 31 8.24 3.16 10.09
CA PHE A 31 6.82 2.82 9.95
C PHE A 31 5.89 3.92 10.47
N ILE A 32 6.18 4.47 11.64
CA ILE A 32 5.38 5.54 12.25
C ILE A 32 5.48 6.83 11.42
N GLY A 33 6.71 7.22 11.04
CA GLY A 33 6.96 8.42 10.25
C GLY A 33 6.28 8.36 8.88
N MET A 34 6.35 7.21 8.21
CA MET A 34 5.66 7.04 6.94
C MET A 34 4.14 7.06 7.10
N SER A 35 3.60 6.38 8.11
CA SER A 35 2.15 6.39 8.35
C SER A 35 1.63 7.80 8.60
N CYS A 36 2.38 8.62 9.35
CA CYS A 36 2.06 10.04 9.54
C CYS A 36 2.11 10.82 8.23
N MET A 37 3.15 10.64 7.41
CA MET A 37 3.30 11.30 6.12
C MET A 37 2.18 10.93 5.13
N VAL A 38 1.85 9.63 5.06
CA VAL A 38 0.74 9.14 4.23
C VAL A 38 -0.59 9.71 4.74
N GLY A 39 -0.79 9.79 6.05
CA GLY A 39 -1.96 10.43 6.65
C GLY A 39 -2.11 11.88 6.21
N ALA A 40 -1.04 12.67 6.32
CA ALA A 40 -1.02 14.06 5.88
C ALA A 40 -1.33 14.20 4.37
N LEU A 41 -0.70 13.38 3.53
CA LEU A 41 -0.95 13.38 2.09
C LEU A 41 -2.38 12.97 1.73
N SER A 42 -2.94 11.98 2.43
CA SER A 42 -4.32 11.53 2.22
C SER A 42 -5.33 12.64 2.53
N ILE A 43 -5.10 13.38 3.61
CA ILE A 43 -5.92 14.54 3.98
C ILE A 43 -5.84 15.62 2.89
N VAL A 44 -4.62 15.97 2.44
CA VAL A 44 -4.41 16.99 1.40
C VAL A 44 -5.11 16.59 0.10
N VAL A 45 -4.95 15.34 -0.35
CA VAL A 45 -5.61 14.83 -1.58
C VAL A 45 -7.12 14.94 -1.47
N GLN A 46 -7.69 14.58 -0.33
CA GLN A 46 -9.13 14.58 -0.16
C GLN A 46 -9.71 16.02 -0.06
N ILE A 47 -8.96 16.97 0.53
CA ILE A 47 -9.33 18.40 0.50
C ILE A 47 -9.35 18.91 -0.95
N LEU A 48 -8.32 18.59 -1.74
CA LEU A 48 -8.25 18.98 -3.15
C LEU A 48 -9.40 18.35 -3.97
N TYR A 49 -9.74 17.09 -3.71
CA TYR A 49 -10.88 16.44 -4.33
C TYR A 49 -12.20 17.15 -4.00
N GLY A 50 -12.43 17.49 -2.73
CA GLY A 50 -13.60 18.25 -2.29
C GLY A 50 -13.70 19.64 -2.94
N LEU A 51 -12.58 20.37 -3.02
CA LEU A 51 -12.51 21.67 -3.72
C LEU A 51 -12.82 21.54 -5.20
N THR A 52 -12.37 20.47 -5.85
CA THR A 52 -12.61 20.22 -7.28
C THR A 52 -14.11 20.07 -7.56
N ILE A 53 -14.82 19.29 -6.73
CA ILE A 53 -16.29 19.12 -6.84
C ILE A 53 -17.00 20.46 -6.62
N TRP A 54 -16.53 21.26 -5.65
CA TRP A 54 -17.14 22.55 -5.33
C TRP A 54 -17.02 23.57 -6.46
N ILE A 55 -15.86 23.62 -7.15
CA ILE A 55 -15.57 24.60 -8.21
C ILE A 55 -16.17 24.17 -9.55
N PHE A 56 -15.97 22.91 -9.94
CA PHE A 56 -16.29 22.43 -11.31
C PHE A 56 -17.59 21.63 -11.39
N GLY A 57 -18.27 21.40 -10.27
CA GLY A 57 -19.41 20.50 -10.19
C GLY A 57 -19.05 19.06 -10.54
N ASN A 58 -20.07 18.24 -10.80
CA ASN A 58 -19.89 16.80 -11.08
C ASN A 58 -19.36 16.48 -12.50
N ALA A 59 -19.07 17.49 -13.32
CA ALA A 59 -18.70 17.30 -14.72
C ALA A 59 -17.28 16.73 -14.93
N PHE A 60 -16.36 16.93 -13.97
CA PHE A 60 -14.99 16.42 -14.03
C PHE A 60 -14.78 15.05 -13.35
N GLY A 61 -15.82 14.46 -12.76
CA GLY A 61 -15.74 13.25 -11.93
C GLY A 61 -16.32 11.97 -12.55
N GLN A 62 -16.75 11.97 -13.81
CA GLN A 62 -17.32 10.80 -14.49
C GLN A 62 -16.25 9.82 -15.02
N SER A 63 -15.27 9.45 -14.19
CA SER A 63 -14.49 8.23 -14.44
C SER A 63 -15.09 7.08 -13.63
N ASN A 64 -15.08 5.87 -14.20
CA ASN A 64 -15.63 4.64 -13.58
C ASN A 64 -14.83 4.15 -12.35
N ASP A 65 -14.11 5.05 -11.67
CA ASP A 65 -13.22 4.73 -10.58
C ASP A 65 -13.96 4.75 -9.23
N LEU A 66 -13.34 4.16 -8.20
CA LEU A 66 -13.84 4.08 -6.82
C LEU A 66 -14.37 5.42 -6.26
N SER A 67 -13.93 6.54 -6.80
CA SER A 67 -14.42 7.90 -6.48
C SER A 67 -15.91 8.12 -6.80
N GLN A 68 -16.45 7.47 -7.83
CA GLN A 68 -17.88 7.60 -8.19
C GLN A 68 -18.78 6.73 -7.29
N ILE A 69 -18.31 5.54 -6.90
CA ILE A 69 -19.03 4.62 -6.01
C ILE A 69 -19.13 5.22 -4.59
N TYR A 70 -18.08 5.90 -4.14
CA TYR A 70 -17.98 6.47 -2.79
C TYR A 70 -18.09 7.99 -2.75
N HIS A 71 -18.75 8.61 -3.75
CA HIS A 71 -18.82 10.07 -3.94
C HIS A 71 -19.23 10.88 -2.68
N ASN A 72 -20.05 10.30 -1.81
CA ASN A 72 -20.50 10.94 -0.56
C ASN A 72 -19.80 10.42 0.71
N GLN A 73 -18.93 9.43 0.60
CA GLN A 73 -18.26 8.78 1.73
C GLN A 73 -16.79 9.21 1.80
N PHE A 74 -16.57 10.49 2.11
CA PHE A 74 -15.25 11.10 2.25
C PHE A 74 -14.31 10.30 3.17
N LEU A 75 -14.83 9.83 4.30
CA LEU A 75 -14.06 9.04 5.27
C LEU A 75 -13.59 7.70 4.69
N ALA A 76 -14.45 7.04 3.90
CA ALA A 76 -14.13 5.77 3.27
C ALA A 76 -13.02 5.98 2.23
N LEU A 77 -13.15 6.99 1.36
CA LEU A 77 -12.12 7.32 0.37
C LEU A 77 -10.77 7.66 1.01
N LEU A 78 -10.78 8.44 2.09
CA LEU A 78 -9.57 8.75 2.86
C LEU A 78 -8.92 7.48 3.40
N LEU A 79 -9.70 6.59 4.00
CA LEU A 79 -9.20 5.34 4.59
C LEU A 79 -8.67 4.38 3.53
N ILE A 80 -9.36 4.26 2.39
CA ILE A 80 -8.93 3.44 1.24
C ILE A 80 -7.59 3.96 0.72
N PHE A 81 -7.50 5.25 0.43
CA PHE A 81 -6.29 5.87 -0.11
C PHE A 81 -5.10 5.75 0.86
N PHE A 82 -5.37 5.96 2.16
CA PHE A 82 -4.38 5.78 3.22
C PHE A 82 -3.83 4.35 3.23
N LEU A 83 -4.70 3.34 3.30
CA LEU A 83 -4.31 1.92 3.32
C LEU A 83 -3.51 1.54 2.08
N LEU A 84 -3.97 1.97 0.90
CA LEU A 84 -3.31 1.69 -0.36
C LEU A 84 -1.89 2.28 -0.37
N CYS A 85 -1.73 3.53 0.03
CA CYS A 85 -0.42 4.18 0.10
C CYS A 85 0.53 3.49 1.10
N VAL A 86 0.03 3.05 2.25
CA VAL A 86 0.83 2.30 3.24
C VAL A 86 1.24 0.93 2.69
N ILE A 87 0.35 0.20 2.03
CA ILE A 87 0.65 -1.10 1.40
C ILE A 87 1.71 -0.92 0.32
N TYR A 88 1.52 0.02 -0.60
CA TYR A 88 2.47 0.30 -1.66
C TYR A 88 3.85 0.71 -1.12
N PHE A 89 3.89 1.49 -0.05
CA PHE A 89 5.13 1.79 0.64
C PHE A 89 5.81 0.53 1.22
N ALA A 90 5.05 -0.29 1.95
CA ALA A 90 5.58 -1.51 2.56
C ALA A 90 6.08 -2.52 1.53
N ILE A 91 5.41 -2.64 0.38
CA ILE A 91 5.86 -3.43 -0.78
C ILE A 91 7.19 -2.88 -1.31
N GLY A 92 7.28 -1.56 -1.53
CA GLY A 92 8.53 -0.94 -1.98
C GLY A 92 9.67 -1.14 -0.98
N TRP A 93 9.36 -1.03 0.31
CA TRP A 93 10.33 -1.26 1.37
C TRP A 93 10.79 -2.73 1.42
N LEU A 94 9.90 -3.68 1.16
CA LEU A 94 10.22 -5.11 1.08
C LEU A 94 11.24 -5.38 -0.01
N ILE A 95 11.05 -4.82 -1.20
CA ILE A 95 11.99 -4.96 -2.32
C ILE A 95 13.36 -4.43 -1.92
N GLY A 96 13.42 -3.19 -1.43
CA GLY A 96 14.70 -2.57 -1.12
C GLY A 96 15.46 -3.24 0.03
N LEU A 97 14.76 -3.76 1.05
CA LEU A 97 15.39 -4.54 2.13
C LEU A 97 15.83 -5.93 1.68
N ALA A 98 15.11 -6.55 0.74
CA ALA A 98 15.50 -7.85 0.19
C ALA A 98 16.80 -7.75 -0.60
N PHE A 99 16.94 -6.73 -1.45
CA PHE A 99 18.19 -6.46 -2.19
C PHE A 99 19.35 -6.09 -1.27
N SER A 100 19.12 -5.24 -0.26
CA SER A 100 20.20 -4.84 0.66
C SER A 100 20.71 -6.01 1.51
N ARG A 101 19.85 -6.98 1.83
CA ARG A 101 20.22 -8.14 2.64
C ARG A 101 20.80 -9.30 1.84
N TYR A 102 20.09 -9.78 0.84
CA TYR A 102 20.39 -11.05 0.19
C TYR A 102 21.21 -10.89 -1.09
N GLY A 103 21.47 -9.66 -1.53
CA GLY A 103 22.14 -9.38 -2.78
C GLY A 103 21.24 -9.61 -4.00
N PHE A 104 21.85 -9.76 -5.17
CA PHE A 104 21.16 -9.72 -6.46
C PHE A 104 20.19 -10.89 -6.67
N PHE A 105 20.67 -12.14 -6.58
CA PHE A 105 19.88 -13.32 -6.94
C PHE A 105 18.63 -13.53 -6.08
N PRO A 106 18.69 -13.50 -4.74
CA PRO A 106 17.48 -13.66 -3.93
C PRO A 106 16.66 -12.36 -3.89
N GLY A 107 17.28 -11.20 -4.14
CA GLY A 107 16.60 -9.92 -4.31
C GLY A 107 15.62 -9.93 -5.48
N MET A 108 15.95 -10.58 -6.60
CA MET A 108 15.04 -10.72 -7.74
C MET A 108 13.72 -11.42 -7.38
N PHE A 109 13.74 -12.42 -6.50
CA PHE A 109 12.52 -13.10 -6.05
C PHE A 109 11.56 -12.14 -5.33
N SER A 110 12.10 -11.14 -4.62
CA SER A 110 11.29 -10.12 -3.95
C SER A 110 10.52 -9.22 -4.94
N ILE A 111 11.05 -9.01 -6.16
CA ILE A 111 10.35 -8.26 -7.20
C ILE A 111 9.12 -9.04 -7.66
N ALA A 112 9.29 -10.33 -7.96
CA ALA A 112 8.19 -11.21 -8.35
C ALA A 112 7.11 -11.27 -7.26
N LEU A 113 7.51 -11.44 -5.99
CA LEU A 113 6.61 -11.40 -4.84
C LEU A 113 5.86 -10.07 -4.76
N SER A 114 6.54 -8.95 -4.96
CA SER A 114 5.93 -7.62 -4.90
C SER A 114 4.91 -7.39 -6.00
N ILE A 115 5.15 -7.88 -7.22
CA ILE A 115 4.17 -7.82 -8.32
C ILE A 115 2.89 -8.58 -7.91
N VAL A 116 3.05 -9.77 -7.32
CA VAL A 116 1.90 -10.55 -6.83
C VAL A 116 1.14 -9.79 -5.73
N LEU A 117 1.84 -9.17 -4.79
CA LEU A 117 1.21 -8.41 -3.70
C LEU A 117 0.49 -7.15 -4.20
N VAL A 118 1.06 -6.45 -5.19
CA VAL A 118 0.38 -5.32 -5.86
C VAL A 118 -0.88 -5.83 -6.56
N GLY A 119 -0.78 -6.90 -7.35
CA GLY A 119 -1.93 -7.49 -8.04
C GLY A 119 -3.03 -7.95 -7.09
N LEU A 120 -2.67 -8.55 -5.95
CA LEU A 120 -3.63 -8.90 -4.89
C LEU A 120 -4.29 -7.66 -4.28
N SER A 121 -3.52 -6.61 -4.01
CA SER A 121 -4.08 -5.37 -3.46
C SER A 121 -5.07 -4.70 -4.41
N GLU A 122 -4.76 -4.72 -5.72
CA GLU A 122 -5.68 -4.25 -6.76
C GLU A 122 -6.90 -5.17 -6.86
N PHE A 123 -6.74 -6.49 -6.84
CA PHE A 123 -7.86 -7.44 -6.90
C PHE A 123 -8.91 -7.22 -5.80
N PHE A 124 -8.46 -6.94 -4.57
CA PHE A 124 -9.35 -6.68 -3.43
C PHE A 124 -10.14 -5.38 -3.55
N TRP A 125 -9.58 -4.34 -4.17
CA TRP A 125 -10.23 -3.04 -4.32
C TRP A 125 -10.95 -2.88 -5.66
N ASN A 126 -10.56 -3.62 -6.69
CA ASN A 126 -10.94 -3.40 -8.09
C ASN A 126 -11.84 -4.52 -8.63
N SER A 127 -12.66 -5.14 -7.76
CA SER A 127 -13.52 -6.31 -8.07
C SER A 127 -14.62 -6.06 -9.13
N TYR A 128 -14.54 -4.96 -9.89
CA TYR A 128 -15.37 -4.66 -11.07
C TYR A 128 -14.63 -4.78 -12.41
N MET A 129 -13.29 -4.90 -12.46
CA MET A 129 -12.57 -4.93 -13.74
C MET A 129 -12.47 -6.35 -14.31
N LYS A 130 -13.55 -6.78 -15.00
CA LYS A 130 -13.61 -7.90 -15.96
C LYS A 130 -12.98 -9.22 -15.49
N LEU A 131 -13.65 -9.93 -14.59
CA LEU A 131 -13.41 -11.37 -14.47
C LEU A 131 -13.84 -12.07 -15.77
N PRO A 132 -13.11 -13.11 -16.22
CA PRO A 132 -13.57 -13.95 -17.33
C PRO A 132 -14.96 -14.49 -17.00
N ARG A 133 -15.85 -14.50 -18.01
CA ARG A 133 -17.29 -14.86 -17.97
C ARG A 133 -17.68 -16.09 -17.13
N GLN A 134 -16.72 -16.95 -16.79
CA GLN A 134 -16.91 -18.18 -16.02
C GLN A 134 -16.94 -17.95 -14.49
N LEU A 135 -16.32 -16.87 -13.98
CA LEU A 135 -16.31 -16.56 -12.53
C LEU A 135 -17.42 -15.60 -12.11
N ASP A 136 -18.08 -14.97 -13.09
CA ASP A 136 -19.20 -14.02 -12.90
C ASP A 136 -20.42 -14.67 -12.24
N LEU A 137 -20.63 -15.98 -12.46
CA LEU A 137 -21.73 -16.73 -11.87
C LEU A 137 -21.49 -17.13 -10.40
N LEU A 138 -20.23 -17.26 -9.98
CA LEU A 138 -19.88 -17.64 -8.61
C LEU A 138 -19.92 -16.43 -7.65
N MET A 139 -19.60 -15.23 -8.15
CA MET A 139 -19.47 -14.00 -7.36
C MET A 139 -20.70 -13.08 -7.40
N ARG A 140 -21.80 -13.49 -8.04
CA ARG A 140 -23.07 -12.75 -8.09
C ARG A 140 -23.71 -12.48 -6.71
N TRP A 141 -23.30 -13.21 -5.69
CA TRP A 141 -23.72 -13.01 -4.29
C TRP A 141 -22.89 -11.94 -3.53
N LEU A 142 -21.79 -11.45 -4.09
CA LEU A 142 -20.93 -10.40 -3.50
C LEU A 142 -21.19 -9.00 -4.08
N THR A 143 -22.15 -8.85 -4.98
CA THR A 143 -22.44 -7.60 -5.72
C THR A 143 -23.22 -6.56 -4.89
N ASP A 144 -23.01 -6.55 -3.57
CA ASP A 144 -23.50 -5.48 -2.70
C ASP A 144 -22.34 -4.53 -2.40
N THR A 145 -22.59 -3.22 -2.54
CA THR A 145 -21.57 -2.17 -2.38
C THR A 145 -20.97 -2.16 -0.98
N GLN A 146 -21.74 -2.58 0.03
CA GLN A 146 -21.26 -2.70 1.41
C GLN A 146 -20.33 -3.90 1.61
N ILE A 147 -20.61 -5.04 0.96
CA ILE A 147 -19.76 -6.24 1.04
C ILE A 147 -18.41 -5.95 0.39
N LEU A 148 -18.40 -5.19 -0.71
CA LEU A 148 -17.20 -4.82 -1.46
C LEU A 148 -16.23 -3.96 -0.65
N PHE A 149 -16.75 -2.98 0.09
CA PHE A 149 -15.97 -2.17 1.01
C PHE A 149 -15.31 -3.05 2.09
N VAL A 150 -16.09 -3.96 2.69
CA VAL A 150 -15.60 -4.84 3.75
C VAL A 150 -14.55 -5.83 3.22
N THR A 151 -14.76 -6.43 2.04
CA THR A 151 -13.77 -7.34 1.44
C THR A 151 -12.48 -6.63 1.07
N GLY A 152 -12.56 -5.42 0.52
CA GLY A 152 -11.38 -4.60 0.22
C GLY A 152 -10.60 -4.24 1.48
N LEU A 153 -11.32 -3.82 2.53
CA LEU A 153 -10.73 -3.45 3.81
C LEU A 153 -10.07 -4.67 4.49
N VAL A 154 -10.77 -5.79 4.61
CA VAL A 154 -10.23 -7.03 5.20
C VAL A 154 -9.04 -7.54 4.39
N GLY A 155 -9.11 -7.54 3.06
CA GLY A 155 -8.03 -7.96 2.18
C GLY A 155 -6.78 -7.07 2.33
N SER A 156 -6.98 -5.75 2.37
CA SER A 156 -5.89 -4.79 2.56
C SER A 156 -5.21 -4.92 3.92
N VAL A 157 -5.97 -5.12 5.00
CA VAL A 157 -5.44 -5.39 6.34
C VAL A 157 -4.66 -6.70 6.37
N ALA A 158 -5.18 -7.77 5.74
CA ALA A 158 -4.49 -9.05 5.66
C ALA A 158 -3.15 -8.94 4.92
N ILE A 159 -3.11 -8.24 3.78
CA ILE A 159 -1.88 -7.97 3.03
C ILE A 159 -0.89 -7.16 3.87
N LEU A 160 -1.37 -6.13 4.59
CA LEU A 160 -0.53 -5.27 5.42
C LEU A 160 0.09 -6.07 6.57
N VAL A 161 -0.67 -6.91 7.27
CA VAL A 161 -0.16 -7.81 8.31
C VAL A 161 0.90 -8.75 7.74
N LEU A 162 0.63 -9.38 6.60
CA LEU A 162 1.58 -10.26 5.90
C LEU A 162 2.88 -9.50 5.55
N LEU A 163 2.78 -8.28 5.03
CA LEU A 163 3.93 -7.42 4.73
C LEU A 163 4.74 -7.09 5.98
N ILE A 164 4.11 -6.72 7.10
CA ILE A 164 4.82 -6.43 8.35
C ILE A 164 5.58 -7.67 8.84
N VAL A 165 4.96 -8.86 8.76
CA VAL A 165 5.61 -10.12 9.16
C VAL A 165 6.83 -10.38 8.29
N LEU A 166 6.69 -10.32 6.96
CA LEU A 166 7.81 -10.50 6.03
C LEU A 166 8.93 -9.49 6.27
N LEU A 167 8.58 -8.22 6.45
CA LEU A 167 9.52 -7.13 6.72
C LEU A 167 10.28 -7.35 8.03
N ARG A 168 9.61 -7.81 9.10
CA ARG A 168 10.29 -8.16 10.37
C ARG A 168 11.26 -9.33 10.21
N VAL A 169 10.88 -10.36 9.47
CA VAL A 169 11.76 -11.52 9.19
C VAL A 169 12.98 -11.10 8.38
N ILE A 170 12.81 -10.17 7.43
CA ILE A 170 13.91 -9.67 6.60
C ILE A 170 14.84 -8.77 7.41
N ALA A 171 14.29 -7.76 8.11
CA ALA A 171 15.05 -6.78 8.88
C ALA A 171 15.78 -7.38 10.11
N GLY A 172 15.21 -8.42 10.73
CA GLY A 172 15.76 -9.03 11.93
C GLY A 172 17.14 -9.68 11.76
N ARG A 173 17.52 -10.08 10.54
CA ARG A 173 18.75 -10.85 10.27
C ARG A 173 19.72 -10.16 9.29
N MET A 174 19.70 -8.84 9.19
CA MET A 174 20.66 -8.13 8.32
C MET A 174 22.10 -8.27 8.84
N PRO A 175 23.06 -8.79 8.06
CA PRO A 175 24.47 -8.66 8.40
C PRO A 175 24.91 -7.20 8.21
N ILE A 176 25.57 -6.62 9.21
CA ILE A 176 26.24 -5.32 9.04
C ILE A 176 27.46 -5.61 8.17
N LYS A 177 27.39 -5.24 6.89
CA LYS A 177 28.61 -5.11 6.10
C LYS A 177 29.27 -3.79 6.51
N PRO A 178 30.54 -3.80 6.94
CA PRO A 178 31.28 -2.59 7.27
C PRO A 178 31.38 -1.64 6.07
#